data_AF-A0A6V7IKA1-F1
#
_entry.id   AF-A0A6V7IKA1-F1
#
_cell.length_a   1.000
_cell.length_b   1.000
_cell.length_c   1.000
_cell.angle_alpha   90.00
_cell.angle_beta   90.00
_cell.angle_gamma   90.00
#
_symmetry.space_group_name_H-M   'P 1'
#
loop_
_entity.id
_entity.type
_entity.pdbx_description
1 polymer ?
#
loop_
_entity_poly.entity_id
_entity_poly.type
_entity_poly.pdbx_seq_one_letter_code
_entity_poly.pdbx_strand_id
1 'polypeptide(L)'
;MELVVPDWLNVEFMERALRQGENDDSIKIVDMTIKPATSKGDNYTSEMHRCTVEFTRDQRGEIVSETRPIIVKVAPTTEGAHKDM
;
A
#
# COMPACT_ATOMS: atom_id res chain seq x y z
N MET A 1 -0.33 -9.03 17.76
CA MET A 1 0.77 -8.74 16.84
C MET A 1 0.58 -7.30 16.42
N GLU A 2 1.57 -6.47 16.73
CA GLU A 2 1.61 -5.13 16.17
C GLU A 2 1.89 -5.24 14.67
N LEU A 3 1.25 -4.38 13.89
CA LEU A 3 1.49 -4.29 12.46
C LEU A 3 2.89 -3.69 12.26
N VAL A 4 3.82 -4.46 11.71
CA VAL A 4 5.08 -3.92 11.22
C VAL A 4 4.84 -3.47 9.79
N VAL A 5 4.75 -2.15 9.58
CA VAL A 5 4.69 -1.58 8.22
C VAL A 5 6.12 -1.45 7.71
N PRO A 6 6.46 -1.99 6.52
CA PRO A 6 7.79 -1.76 5.95
C PRO A 6 8.04 -0.28 5.67
N ASP A 7 9.24 0.21 5.94
CA ASP A 7 9.59 1.64 5.77
C ASP A 7 9.37 2.17 4.33
N TRP A 8 9.50 1.29 3.34
CA TRP A 8 9.26 1.62 1.94
C TRP A 8 7.77 1.78 1.60
N LEU A 9 6.85 1.22 2.40
CA LEU A 9 5.41 1.35 2.21
C LEU A 9 4.93 2.65 2.83
N ASN A 10 5.27 3.75 2.17
CA ASN A 10 4.98 5.11 2.62
C ASN A 10 4.28 5.92 1.51
N VAL A 11 3.98 7.19 1.83
CA VAL A 11 3.28 8.12 0.93
C VAL A 11 4.03 8.31 -0.40
N GLU A 12 5.36 8.44 -0.38
CA GLU A 12 6.15 8.65 -1.59
C GLU A 12 6.07 7.45 -2.53
N PHE A 13 6.24 6.23 -1.98
CA PHE A 13 6.10 5.01 -2.75
C PHE A 13 4.70 4.87 -3.33
N MET A 14 3.67 5.09 -2.51
CA MET A 14 2.27 4.91 -2.92
C MET A 14 1.88 5.94 -3.98
N GLU A 15 2.32 7.19 -3.85
CA GLU A 15 2.04 8.24 -4.84
C GLU A 15 2.69 7.89 -6.18
N ARG A 16 3.96 7.48 -6.18
CA ARG A 16 4.65 7.04 -7.39
C ARG A 16 3.96 5.83 -8.03
N ALA A 17 3.55 4.85 -7.22
CA ALA A 17 2.86 3.66 -7.70
C ALA A 17 1.50 3.99 -8.33
N LEU A 18 0.71 4.88 -7.70
CA LEU A 18 -0.58 5.32 -8.23
C LEU A 18 -0.43 6.10 -9.53
N ARG A 19 0.50 7.07 -9.59
CA ARG A 19 0.79 7.80 -10.83
C ARG A 19 1.13 6.88 -11.98
N GLN A 20 2.02 5.91 -11.73
CA GLN A 20 2.44 4.96 -12.75
C GLN A 20 1.31 4.01 -13.16
N GLY A 21 0.54 3.50 -12.19
CA GLY A 21 -0.55 2.55 -12.44
C GLY A 21 -1.74 3.16 -13.18
N GLU A 22 -1.98 4.46 -12.97
CA GLU A 22 -3.09 5.20 -13.60
C GLU A 22 -2.66 6.08 -14.77
N ASN A 23 -1.35 6.15 -15.05
CA ASN A 23 -0.76 7.02 -16.05
C ASN A 23 -1.20 8.49 -15.88
N ASP A 24 -1.15 8.97 -14.64
CA ASP A 24 -1.61 10.31 -14.26
C ASP A 24 -0.66 10.92 -13.23
N ASP A 25 0.19 11.85 -13.69
CA ASP A 25 1.16 12.53 -12.85
C ASP A 25 0.55 13.62 -11.95
N SER A 26 -0.73 13.98 -12.17
CA SER A 26 -1.41 14.99 -11.34
C SER A 26 -1.79 14.48 -9.95
N ILE A 27 -1.79 13.15 -9.74
CA ILE A 27 -2.14 12.52 -8.46
C ILE A 27 -1.26 13.07 -7.34
N LYS A 28 -1.85 13.49 -6.23
CA LYS A 28 -1.15 13.90 -4.99
C LYS A 28 -1.80 13.25 -3.79
N ILE A 29 -1.05 12.46 -3.02
CA ILE A 29 -1.59 11.85 -1.80
C ILE A 29 -1.72 12.92 -0.70
N VAL A 30 -2.90 12.98 -0.10
CA VAL A 30 -3.25 13.87 1.02
C VAL A 30 -3.07 13.14 2.34
N ASP A 31 -3.58 11.91 2.43
CA ASP A 31 -3.47 11.07 3.61
C ASP A 31 -3.37 9.58 3.24
N MET A 32 -2.77 8.81 4.13
CA MET A 32 -2.61 7.37 3.96
C MET A 32 -2.65 6.69 5.32
N THR A 33 -3.58 5.73 5.47
CA THR A 33 -3.63 4.86 6.66
C THR A 33 -3.41 3.41 6.27
N ILE A 34 -2.66 2.68 7.10
CA ILE A 34 -2.27 1.29 6.82
C ILE A 34 -2.77 0.41 7.95
N LYS A 35 -3.44 -0.69 7.59
CA LYS A 35 -3.97 -1.69 8.52
C LYS A 35 -3.63 -3.10 8.03
N PRO A 36 -3.61 -4.12 8.91
CA PRO A 36 -3.54 -5.51 8.45
C PRO A 36 -4.70 -5.80 7.50
N ALA A 37 -4.43 -6.45 6.36
CA ALA A 37 -5.48 -6.86 5.42
C ALA A 37 -6.18 -8.16 5.81
N THR A 38 -5.57 -8.95 6.71
CA THR A 38 -6.01 -10.28 7.14
C THR A 38 -6.31 -10.33 8.62
N SER A 39 -7.18 -11.26 9.01
CA SER A 39 -7.48 -11.52 10.42
C SER A 39 -6.44 -12.46 11.04
N LYS A 40 -6.34 -12.46 12.36
CA LYS A 40 -5.51 -13.41 13.11
C LYS A 40 -5.99 -14.84 12.81
N GLY A 41 -5.17 -15.63 12.12
CA GLY A 41 -5.48 -17.03 11.76
C GLY A 41 -5.67 -17.26 10.26
N ASP A 42 -5.72 -16.20 9.44
CA ASP A 42 -5.71 -16.33 7.98
C ASP A 42 -4.29 -16.69 7.52
N ASN A 43 -4.07 -17.97 7.18
CA ASN A 43 -2.79 -18.51 6.72
C ASN A 43 -2.47 -18.08 5.28
N TYR A 44 -2.02 -16.85 5.11
CA TYR A 44 -1.32 -16.43 3.89
C TYR A 44 0.19 -16.44 4.12
N THR A 45 0.93 -17.10 3.22
CA THR A 45 2.42 -17.12 3.21
C THR A 45 3.03 -15.73 2.91
N SER A 46 2.21 -14.70 2.71
CA SER A 46 2.63 -13.35 2.37
C SER A 46 2.01 -12.35 3.34
N GLU A 47 2.76 -11.34 3.73
CA GLU A 47 2.25 -10.21 4.50
C GLU A 47 1.38 -9.33 3.58
N MET A 48 0.18 -8.97 4.05
CA MET A 48 -0.74 -8.12 3.29
C MET A 48 -1.19 -6.93 4.11
N HIS A 49 -1.00 -5.74 3.55
CA HIS A 49 -1.39 -4.47 4.13
C HIS A 49 -2.55 -3.87 3.35
N ARG A 50 -3.60 -3.45 4.06
CA ARG A 50 -4.67 -2.64 3.49
C ARG A 50 -4.33 -1.17 3.72
N CYS A 51 -4.06 -0.47 2.62
CA CYS A 51 -3.81 0.96 2.62
C CYS A 51 -5.09 1.68 2.20
N THR A 52 -5.60 2.59 3.02
CA THR A 52 -6.63 3.55 2.60
C THR A 52 -5.91 4.84 2.24
N VAL A 53 -5.96 5.21 0.95
CA VAL A 53 -5.26 6.37 0.41
C VAL A 53 -6.29 7.42 0.04
N GLU A 54 -6.13 8.62 0.58
CA GLU A 54 -6.82 9.83 0.13
C GLU A 54 -5.87 10.62 -0.76
N PHE A 55 -6.31 10.98 -1.96
CA PHE A 55 -5.49 11.72 -2.91
C PHE A 55 -6.35 12.65 -3.76
N THR A 56 -5.72 13.68 -4.31
CA THR A 56 -6.31 14.55 -5.30
C THR A 56 -5.73 14.29 -6.67
N ARG A 57 -6.47 14.68 -7.72
CA ARG A 57 -5.99 14.66 -9.11
C ARG A 57 -6.68 15.72 -9.96
N ASP A 58 -6.05 16.08 -11.07
CA ASP A 58 -6.64 16.92 -12.10
C ASP A 58 -7.53 16.07 -13.01
N GLN A 59 -8.81 16.42 -13.05
CA GLN A 59 -9.76 15.94 -14.04
C GLN A 59 -10.21 17.10 -14.92
N ARG A 60 -9.50 17.30 -16.04
CA ARG A 60 -9.85 18.30 -17.07
C ARG A 60 -9.88 19.74 -16.54
N GLY A 61 -8.92 20.08 -15.68
CA GLY A 61 -8.75 21.40 -15.07
C GLY A 61 -9.45 21.56 -13.73
N GLU A 62 -10.13 20.53 -13.23
CA GLU A 62 -10.74 20.51 -11.90
C GLU A 62 -9.96 19.57 -10.98
N ILE A 63 -9.61 20.05 -9.79
CA ILE A 63 -8.99 19.20 -8.77
C ILE A 63 -10.09 18.46 -8.02
N VAL A 64 -10.12 17.13 -8.16
CA VAL A 64 -11.05 16.27 -7.43
C VAL A 64 -10.32 15.52 -6.33
N SER A 65 -11.03 15.17 -5.25
CA SER A 65 -10.53 14.32 -4.17
C SER A 65 -11.17 12.94 -4.24
N GLU A 66 -10.39 11.91 -4.01
CA GLU A 66 -10.81 10.51 -4.02
C GLU A 66 -10.20 9.76 -2.83
N THR A 67 -10.93 8.77 -2.32
CA THR A 67 -10.44 7.82 -1.31
C THR A 67 -10.53 6.41 -1.86
N ARG A 68 -9.43 5.66 -1.81
CA ARG A 68 -9.40 4.28 -2.33
C ARG A 68 -8.70 3.30 -1.39
N PRO A 69 -9.29 2.12 -1.14
CA PRO A 69 -8.61 1.02 -0.49
C PRO A 69 -7.72 0.26 -1.49
N ILE A 70 -6.47 0.00 -1.10
CA ILE A 70 -5.46 -0.71 -1.87
C ILE A 70 -4.90 -1.85 -1.01
N ILE A 71 -4.77 -3.04 -1.60
CA ILE A 71 -4.12 -4.18 -0.95
C ILE A 71 -2.69 -4.27 -1.47
N VAL A 72 -1.72 -4.16 -0.56
CA VAL A 72 -0.31 -4.34 -0.85
C VAL A 72 0.09 -5.73 -0.35
N LYS A 73 0.52 -6.58 -1.27
CA LYS A 73 1.04 -7.91 -0.96
C LYS A 73 2.56 -7.87 -0.98
N VAL A 74 3.18 -8.18 0.15
CA VAL A 74 4.62 -8.20 0.32
C VAL A 74 5.07 -9.66 0.23
N ALA A 75 5.98 -9.94 -0.70
CA ALA A 75 6.60 -11.25 -0.77
C ALA A 75 7.43 -11.47 0.51
N PRO A 76 7.41 -12.68 1.10
CA PRO A 76 8.24 -12.97 2.27
C PRO A 76 9.72 -12.74 1.90
N THR A 77 10.40 -11.88 2.67
CA THR A 77 11.85 -11.69 2.60
C THR A 77 12.54 -12.87 3.28
N THR A 78 12.47 -14.05 2.69
CA THR A 78 13.29 -15.19 3.11
C THR A 78 14.71 -15.01 2.61
N GLU A 79 15.51 -14.24 3.34
CA GLU A 79 16.96 -14.51 3.42
C GLU A 79 17.18 -15.46 4.61
N GLY A 80 17.03 -16.77 4.36
CA GLY A 80 17.47 -17.83 5.29
C GLY A 80 16.54 -18.20 6.45
N ALA A 81 15.49 -18.99 6.19
CA ALA A 81 14.91 -19.88 7.21
C ALA A 81 14.32 -21.14 6.56
N HIS A 82 15.16 -21.84 5.80
CA HIS A 82 14.99 -23.26 5.49
C HIS A 82 16.34 -23.95 5.69
N LYS A 83 16.85 -23.92 6.91
CA LYS A 83 17.76 -24.96 7.42
C LYS A 83 17.38 -25.22 8.88
N ASP A 84 16.99 -26.47 9.12
CA ASP A 84 16.79 -27.13 10.40
C ASP A 84 15.62 -26.65 11.28
N MET A 85 14.47 -27.27 11.03
CA MET A 85 13.73 -28.00 12.07
C MET A 85 13.22 -29.32 11.49
#